data_AF-A0A959JFK6-F1
#
_entry.id   AF-A0A959JFK6-F1
#
_cell.length_a   1.000
_cell.length_b   1.000
_cell.length_c   1.000
_cell.angle_alpha   90.00
_cell.angle_beta   90.00
_cell.angle_gamma   90.00
#
_symmetry.space_group_name_H-M   'P 1'
#
loop_
_entity.id
_entity.type
_entity.pdbx_description
1 polymer ?
#
loop_
_entity_poly.entity_id
_entity_poly.type
_entity_poly.pdbx_seq_one_letter_code
_entity_poly.pdbx_strand_id
1 'polypeptide(L)'
;MDVYTNLLSKVQNYKAILAKTEHYRAAWSGGLKPLLLQTLTEINQRCALNAEISEMDELVNIGLVQFSLGTEASGIAARINNNLQQPLIKSKGSLIYQQLFNGKVLVMIQYPHIEGFGDPRVPKTIAIYRPEEIKEPFIIRHMEEFLQEIIGWEDYDDDEPAKIGYHMSFDADKPKS
;
A
#
# COMPACT_ATOMS: atom_id res chain seq x y z
N MET A 1 -5.37 -15.57 -47.96
CA MET A 1 -4.96 -15.00 -46.66
C MET A 1 -4.46 -16.17 -45.83
N ASP A 2 -3.20 -16.17 -45.40
CA ASP A 2 -2.64 -17.29 -44.64
C ASP A 2 -3.36 -17.39 -43.28
N VAL A 3 -3.94 -18.56 -43.00
CA VAL A 3 -4.73 -18.82 -41.79
C VAL A 3 -3.91 -18.64 -40.50
N TYR A 4 -2.58 -18.70 -40.60
CA TYR A 4 -1.69 -18.54 -39.45
C TYR A 4 -1.25 -17.11 -39.15
N THR A 5 -1.54 -16.12 -40.01
CA THR A 5 -1.05 -14.74 -39.83
C THR A 5 -1.44 -14.15 -38.47
N ASN A 6 -2.70 -14.34 -38.04
CA ASN A 6 -3.19 -13.85 -36.75
C ASN A 6 -2.52 -14.56 -35.56
N LEU A 7 -2.26 -15.87 -35.69
CA LEU A 7 -1.58 -16.63 -34.66
C LEU A 7 -0.12 -16.18 -34.51
N LEU A 8 0.58 -15.99 -35.63
CA LEU A 8 1.97 -15.51 -35.64
C LEU A 8 2.11 -14.15 -34.95
N SER A 9 1.19 -13.21 -35.21
CA SER A 9 1.18 -11.90 -34.53
C SER A 9 0.99 -12.06 -33.01
N LYS A 10 0.06 -12.92 -32.56
CA LYS A 10 -0.13 -13.20 -31.13
C LYS A 10 1.11 -13.81 -30.48
N VAL A 11 1.77 -14.75 -31.16
CA VAL A 11 3.01 -15.38 -30.67
C VAL A 11 4.14 -14.35 -30.55
N GLN A 12 4.30 -13.46 -31.53
CA GLN A 12 5.28 -12.38 -31.47
C GLN A 12 5.01 -11.42 -30.31
N ASN A 13 3.76 -11.00 -30.14
CA ASN A 13 3.35 -10.15 -29.03
C ASN A 13 3.60 -10.80 -27.67
N TYR A 14 3.27 -12.10 -27.54
CA TYR A 14 3.53 -12.86 -26.32
C TYR A 14 5.02 -12.89 -25.97
N LYS A 15 5.89 -13.22 -26.94
CA LYS A 15 7.35 -13.21 -26.75
C LYS A 15 7.87 -11.83 -26.36
N ALA A 16 7.34 -10.77 -26.98
CA ALA A 16 7.71 -9.40 -26.66
C ALA A 16 7.30 -9.00 -25.22
N ILE A 17 6.14 -9.47 -24.75
CA ILE A 17 5.70 -9.24 -23.35
C ILE A 17 6.61 -9.97 -22.37
N LEU A 18 6.99 -11.23 -22.65
CA LEU A 18 7.93 -11.96 -21.79
C LEU A 18 9.28 -11.24 -21.66
N ALA A 19 9.82 -10.75 -22.78
CA ALA A 19 11.06 -9.99 -22.77
C ALA A 19 10.96 -8.69 -21.94
N LYS A 20 9.80 -8.00 -22.00
CA LYS A 20 9.54 -6.82 -21.17
C LYS A 20 9.46 -7.17 -19.68
N THR A 21 8.82 -8.27 -19.32
CA THR A 21 8.74 -8.73 -17.92
C THR A 21 10.13 -8.92 -17.32
N GLU A 22 11.04 -9.57 -18.04
CA GLU A 22 12.44 -9.75 -17.60
C GLU A 22 13.17 -8.40 -17.48
N HIS A 23 12.97 -7.51 -18.44
CA HIS A 23 13.52 -6.16 -18.39
C HIS A 23 13.03 -5.38 -17.16
N TYR A 24 11.73 -5.42 -16.85
CA TYR A 24 11.17 -4.74 -15.69
C TYR A 24 11.70 -5.32 -14.38
N ARG A 25 11.86 -6.65 -14.29
CA ARG A 25 12.45 -7.28 -13.10
C ARG A 25 13.88 -6.81 -12.84
N ALA A 26 14.69 -6.72 -13.89
CA ALA A 26 16.05 -6.20 -13.79
C ALA A 26 16.07 -4.70 -13.43
N ALA A 27 15.15 -3.90 -14.01
CA ALA A 27 15.05 -2.47 -13.72
C ALA A 27 14.59 -2.18 -12.27
N TRP A 28 13.75 -3.05 -11.70
CA TRP A 28 13.38 -2.99 -10.28
C TRP A 28 14.59 -3.17 -9.37
N SER A 29 15.27 -4.32 -9.46
CA SER A 29 16.35 -4.67 -8.52
C SER A 29 17.61 -3.83 -8.74
N GLY A 30 17.97 -3.55 -10.00
CA GLY A 30 19.18 -2.82 -10.33
C GLY A 30 19.06 -1.30 -10.30
N GLY A 31 17.85 -0.74 -10.13
CA GLY A 31 17.64 0.70 -10.28
C GLY A 31 16.57 1.28 -9.35
N LEU A 32 15.30 0.92 -9.58
CA LEU A 32 14.19 1.57 -8.89
C LEU A 32 14.21 1.31 -7.38
N LYS A 33 14.47 0.07 -6.94
CA LYS A 33 14.45 -0.26 -5.52
C LYS A 33 15.50 0.53 -4.72
N PRO A 34 16.79 0.60 -5.13
CA PRO A 34 17.76 1.50 -4.50
C PRO A 34 17.33 2.97 -4.48
N LEU A 35 16.74 3.46 -5.59
CA LEU A 35 16.23 4.84 -5.68
C LEU A 35 15.12 5.09 -4.65
N LEU A 36 14.18 4.16 -4.48
CA LEU A 36 13.11 4.24 -3.49
C LEU A 36 13.69 4.34 -2.08
N LEU A 37 14.60 3.44 -1.72
CA LEU A 37 15.19 3.40 -0.39
C LEU A 37 15.94 4.69 -0.06
N GLN A 38 16.75 5.18 -1.00
CA GLN A 38 17.48 6.43 -0.84
C GLN A 38 16.51 7.61 -0.66
N THR A 39 15.56 7.77 -1.57
CA THR A 39 14.66 8.93 -1.60
C THR A 39 13.74 8.94 -0.37
N LEU A 40 13.16 7.79 -0.02
CA LEU A 40 12.29 7.66 1.15
C LEU A 40 13.04 7.89 2.46
N THR A 41 14.29 7.40 2.56
CA THR A 41 15.14 7.65 3.73
C THR A 41 15.44 9.14 3.88
N GLU A 42 15.76 9.81 2.78
CA GLU A 42 16.02 11.24 2.77
C GLU A 42 14.78 12.05 3.18
N ILE A 43 13.60 11.71 2.67
CA ILE A 43 12.34 12.33 3.09
C ILE A 43 12.11 12.13 4.59
N ASN A 44 12.28 10.91 5.09
CA ASN A 44 12.09 10.60 6.50
C ASN A 44 12.98 11.47 7.41
N GLN A 45 14.24 11.63 7.03
CA GLN A 45 15.23 12.44 7.76
C GLN A 45 14.92 13.93 7.67
N ARG A 46 14.64 14.46 6.47
CA ARG A 46 14.40 15.90 6.26
C ARG A 46 13.10 16.38 6.90
N CYS A 47 12.08 15.54 6.89
CA CYS A 47 10.75 15.88 7.40
C CYS A 47 10.53 15.42 8.86
N ALA A 48 11.49 14.72 9.47
CA ALA A 48 11.41 14.19 10.83
C ALA A 48 10.13 13.35 11.09
N LEU A 49 9.71 12.55 10.10
CA LEU A 49 8.49 11.75 10.16
C LEU A 49 8.58 10.57 11.14
N ASN A 50 9.79 10.17 11.52
CA ASN A 50 10.06 8.99 12.36
C ASN A 50 9.40 7.71 11.81
N ALA A 51 9.32 7.61 10.48
CA ALA A 51 8.75 6.47 9.78
C ALA A 51 9.72 5.29 9.75
N GLU A 52 9.16 4.10 9.57
CA GLU A 52 9.91 2.87 9.33
C GLU A 52 9.92 2.57 7.83
N ILE A 53 11.10 2.30 7.30
CA ILE A 53 11.26 1.87 5.90
C ILE A 53 11.66 0.39 5.93
N SER A 54 10.86 -0.45 5.31
CA SER A 54 11.07 -1.89 5.28
C SER A 54 11.07 -2.45 3.87
N GLU A 55 11.80 -3.55 3.71
CA GLU A 55 11.95 -4.28 2.46
C GLU A 55 11.51 -5.73 2.67
N MET A 56 10.73 -6.28 1.75
CA MET A 56 10.43 -7.71 1.71
C MET A 56 10.87 -8.29 0.37
N ASP A 57 11.86 -9.18 0.42
CA ASP A 57 12.52 -9.82 -0.74
C ASP A 57 12.59 -11.35 -0.59
N GLU A 58 11.71 -11.95 0.21
CA GLU A 58 11.72 -13.40 0.49
C GLU A 58 11.45 -14.25 -0.75
N LEU A 59 10.78 -13.68 -1.75
CA LEU A 59 10.46 -14.33 -3.02
C LEU A 59 11.20 -13.66 -4.17
N VAL A 60 11.90 -14.46 -4.98
CA VAL A 60 12.61 -13.96 -6.16
C VAL A 60 11.61 -13.33 -7.13
N ASN A 61 11.93 -12.12 -7.62
CA ASN A 61 11.10 -11.32 -8.54
C ASN A 61 9.75 -10.85 -7.96
N ILE A 62 9.63 -10.84 -6.63
CA ILE A 62 8.52 -10.21 -5.91
C ILE A 62 9.16 -9.44 -4.76
N GLY A 63 9.48 -8.17 -5.02
CA GLY A 63 9.99 -7.24 -4.01
C GLY A 63 8.92 -6.26 -3.53
N LEU A 64 9.05 -5.82 -2.29
CA LEU A 64 8.24 -4.75 -1.71
C LEU A 64 9.12 -3.77 -0.96
N VAL A 65 8.84 -2.48 -1.14
CA VAL A 65 9.37 -1.38 -0.31
C VAL A 65 8.19 -0.68 0.34
N GLN A 66 8.19 -0.59 1.66
CA GLN A 66 7.15 0.05 2.44
C GLN A 66 7.72 1.19 3.27
N PHE A 67 7.03 2.32 3.25
CA PHE A 67 7.22 3.45 4.15
C PHE A 67 6.03 3.50 5.10
N SER A 68 6.24 3.18 6.37
CA SER A 68 5.21 3.06 7.41
C SER A 68 5.36 4.18 8.44
N LEU A 69 4.26 4.84 8.81
CA LEU A 69 4.27 5.75 9.95
C LEU A 69 4.30 5.01 11.31
N GLY A 70 4.32 3.68 11.28
CA GLY A 70 4.41 2.81 12.45
C GLY A 70 3.05 2.52 13.09
N THR A 71 3.11 2.01 14.32
CA THR A 71 1.93 1.70 15.12
C THR A 71 1.97 2.44 16.46
N GLU A 72 0.80 2.61 17.06
CA GLU A 72 0.66 3.22 18.40
C GLU A 72 -0.54 2.65 19.15
N ALA A 73 -0.61 2.90 20.45
CA ALA A 73 -1.83 2.63 21.21
C ALA A 73 -2.94 3.56 20.71
N SER A 74 -4.09 2.99 20.34
CA SER A 74 -5.20 3.75 19.74
C SER A 74 -5.93 4.69 20.71
N GLY A 75 -5.70 4.54 22.02
CA GLY A 75 -6.54 5.15 23.06
C GLY A 75 -7.88 4.43 23.28
N ILE A 76 -8.20 3.42 22.46
CA ILE A 76 -9.37 2.56 22.59
C ILE A 76 -8.96 1.23 23.22
N ALA A 77 -9.81 0.69 24.08
CA ALA A 77 -9.61 -0.63 24.65
C ALA A 77 -10.91 -1.45 24.60
N ALA A 78 -10.77 -2.73 24.24
CA ALA A 78 -11.85 -3.69 24.36
C ALA A 78 -12.06 -4.04 25.85
N ARG A 79 -13.28 -3.89 26.36
CA ARG A 79 -13.63 -4.33 27.71
C ARG A 79 -13.88 -5.83 27.70
N ILE A 80 -12.98 -6.59 28.34
CA ILE A 80 -13.13 -8.05 28.46
C ILE A 80 -14.05 -8.38 29.65
N ASN A 81 -13.91 -7.64 30.75
CA ASN A 81 -14.82 -7.65 31.90
C ASN A 81 -14.70 -6.33 32.69
N ASN A 82 -15.39 -6.20 33.82
CA ASN A 82 -15.41 -4.94 34.60
C ASN A 82 -14.01 -4.47 35.07
N ASN A 83 -13.04 -5.38 35.21
CA ASN A 83 -11.72 -5.08 35.77
C ASN A 83 -10.58 -5.26 34.75
N LEU A 84 -10.87 -5.72 33.52
CA LEU A 84 -9.88 -6.02 32.51
C LEU A 84 -10.24 -5.38 31.17
N GLN A 85 -9.27 -4.63 30.63
CA GLN A 85 -9.36 -3.99 29.33
C GLN A 85 -8.13 -4.37 28.50
N GLN A 86 -8.33 -4.61 27.21
CA GLN A 86 -7.28 -4.90 26.25
C GLN A 86 -7.11 -3.69 25.32
N PRO A 87 -5.97 -2.97 25.36
CA PRO A 87 -5.70 -1.87 24.44
C PRO A 87 -5.68 -2.35 22.99
N LEU A 88 -6.29 -1.59 22.10
CA LEU A 88 -6.23 -1.83 20.66
C LEU A 88 -5.08 -1.03 20.05
N ILE A 89 -4.40 -1.62 19.07
CA ILE A 89 -3.29 -0.99 18.35
C ILE A 89 -3.82 -0.32 17.09
N LYS A 90 -3.32 0.88 16.82
CA LYS A 90 -3.57 1.64 15.60
C LYS A 90 -2.35 1.53 14.68
N SER A 91 -2.57 1.13 13.44
CA SER A 91 -1.62 1.36 12.35
C SER A 91 -1.84 2.77 11.81
N LYS A 92 -0.77 3.55 11.63
CA LYS A 92 -0.81 4.94 11.15
C LYS A 92 -0.75 5.06 9.62
N GLY A 93 -0.89 3.94 8.91
CA GLY A 93 -0.86 3.88 7.46
C GLY A 93 0.54 3.78 6.85
N SER A 94 0.58 3.38 5.58
CA SER A 94 1.82 3.14 4.84
C SER A 94 1.70 3.50 3.35
N LEU A 95 2.80 3.95 2.76
CA LEU A 95 3.00 4.00 1.31
C LEU A 95 3.78 2.76 0.86
N ILE A 96 3.24 2.02 -0.11
CA ILE A 96 3.76 0.72 -0.52
C ILE A 96 4.08 0.73 -2.02
N TYR A 97 5.29 0.27 -2.35
CA TYR A 97 5.74 -0.05 -3.70
C TYR A 97 5.92 -1.56 -3.81
N GLN A 98 5.06 -2.22 -4.58
CA GLN A 98 5.07 -3.67 -4.73
C GLN A 98 5.34 -4.07 -6.18
N GLN A 99 6.35 -4.90 -6.37
CA GLN A 99 6.58 -5.55 -7.65
C GLN A 99 5.51 -6.61 -7.91
N LEU A 100 4.84 -6.52 -9.06
CA LEU A 100 3.85 -7.46 -9.54
C LEU A 100 4.52 -8.61 -10.31
N PHE A 101 3.80 -9.71 -10.51
CA PHE A 101 4.30 -10.90 -11.22
C PHE A 101 4.82 -10.61 -12.64
N ASN A 102 4.32 -9.56 -13.30
CA ASN A 102 4.73 -9.11 -14.63
C ASN A 102 5.87 -8.08 -14.62
N GLY A 103 6.51 -7.86 -13.46
CA GLY A 103 7.63 -6.95 -13.26
C GLY A 103 7.24 -5.47 -13.11
N LYS A 104 5.98 -5.11 -13.33
CA LYS A 104 5.47 -3.74 -13.05
C LYS A 104 5.43 -3.47 -11.56
N VAL A 105 5.27 -2.21 -11.19
CA VAL A 105 5.22 -1.75 -9.79
C VAL A 105 3.86 -1.15 -9.50
N LEU A 106 3.15 -1.75 -8.55
CA LEU A 106 1.97 -1.19 -7.93
C LEU A 106 2.40 -0.19 -6.85
N VAL A 107 1.84 1.01 -6.89
CA VAL A 107 1.99 2.02 -5.85
C VAL A 107 0.64 2.22 -5.18
N MET A 108 0.58 2.07 -3.86
CA MET A 108 -0.67 2.13 -3.11
C MET A 108 -0.46 2.68 -1.70
N ILE A 109 -1.52 3.27 -1.16
CA ILE A 109 -1.61 3.76 0.21
C ILE A 109 -2.46 2.79 1.01
N GLN A 110 -1.90 2.27 2.10
CA GLN A 110 -2.65 1.59 3.13
C GLN A 110 -3.07 2.63 4.18
N TYR A 111 -4.38 2.78 4.37
CA TYR A 111 -4.94 3.73 5.33
C TYR A 111 -4.66 3.32 6.78
N PRO A 112 -4.70 4.29 7.71
CA PRO A 112 -4.73 3.98 9.13
C PRO A 112 -5.94 3.10 9.46
N HIS A 113 -5.78 2.22 10.43
CA HIS A 113 -6.85 1.39 10.97
C HIS A 113 -6.53 0.96 12.39
N ILE A 114 -7.57 0.65 13.16
CA ILE A 114 -7.45 0.16 14.53
C ILE A 114 -7.78 -1.34 14.51
N GLU A 115 -6.88 -2.15 15.05
CA GLU A 115 -7.05 -3.60 15.09
C GLU A 115 -8.31 -4.00 15.85
N GLY A 116 -9.14 -4.82 15.23
CA GLY A 116 -10.39 -5.29 15.84
C GLY A 116 -11.48 -4.22 16.00
N PHE A 117 -11.30 -3.03 15.41
CA PHE A 117 -12.28 -1.95 15.49
C PHE A 117 -12.63 -1.40 14.11
N GLY A 118 -13.84 -1.73 13.64
CA GLY A 118 -14.34 -1.34 12.33
C GLY A 118 -13.67 -2.10 11.19
N ASP A 119 -14.21 -1.91 9.98
CA ASP A 119 -13.60 -2.46 8.78
C ASP A 119 -12.49 -1.52 8.29
N PRO A 120 -11.28 -2.04 7.99
CA PRO A 120 -10.23 -1.22 7.44
C PRO A 120 -10.66 -0.69 6.07
N ARG A 121 -10.38 0.59 5.80
CA ARG A 121 -10.61 1.17 4.48
C ARG A 121 -9.81 0.41 3.44
N VAL A 122 -10.44 0.19 2.28
CA VAL A 122 -9.76 -0.43 1.14
C VAL A 122 -8.55 0.43 0.77
N PRO A 123 -7.35 -0.16 0.62
CA PRO A 123 -6.17 0.58 0.20
C PRO A 123 -6.40 1.37 -1.09
N LYS A 124 -5.90 2.60 -1.14
CA LYS A 124 -5.97 3.44 -2.33
C LYS A 124 -4.85 3.06 -3.28
N THR A 125 -5.18 2.58 -4.47
CA THR A 125 -4.19 2.44 -5.54
C THR A 125 -3.91 3.81 -6.13
N ILE A 126 -2.64 4.25 -6.11
CA ILE A 126 -2.21 5.45 -6.81
C ILE A 126 -2.12 5.12 -8.31
N ALA A 127 -1.28 4.14 -8.66
CA ALA A 127 -1.10 3.71 -10.04
C ALA A 127 -0.27 2.42 -10.15
N ILE A 128 -0.23 1.86 -11.36
CA ILE A 128 0.71 0.79 -11.74
C ILE A 128 1.65 1.31 -12.82
N TYR A 129 2.94 1.31 -12.52
CA TYR A 129 3.99 1.82 -13.40
C TYR A 129 4.89 0.70 -13.92
N ARG A 130 5.60 0.97 -15.00
CA ARG A 130 6.85 0.29 -15.30
C ARG A 130 7.95 0.86 -14.40
N PRO A 131 8.93 0.06 -13.96
CA PRO A 131 9.96 0.53 -13.05
C PRO A 131 10.69 1.80 -13.52
N GLU A 132 10.96 1.89 -14.82
CA GLU A 132 11.67 3.02 -15.42
C GLU A 132 10.87 4.32 -15.47
N GLU A 133 9.54 4.27 -15.31
CA GLU A 133 8.66 5.45 -15.28
C GLU A 133 8.74 6.18 -13.93
N ILE A 134 9.03 5.46 -12.85
CA ILE A 134 9.15 6.06 -11.51
C ILE A 134 10.52 6.72 -11.39
N LYS A 135 10.50 8.05 -11.25
CA LYS A 135 11.65 8.91 -10.95
C LYS A 135 11.44 9.60 -9.61
N GLU A 136 12.49 10.19 -9.07
CA GLU A 136 12.44 10.91 -7.80
C GLU A 136 11.23 11.87 -7.66
N PRO A 137 10.89 12.72 -8.66
CA PRO A 137 9.71 13.59 -8.54
C PRO A 137 8.37 12.85 -8.40
N PHE A 138 8.25 11.62 -8.90
CA PHE A 138 7.07 10.80 -8.68
C PHE A 138 7.00 10.31 -7.24
N ILE A 139 8.14 9.90 -6.66
CA ILE A 139 8.23 9.45 -5.27
C ILE A 139 7.80 10.58 -4.34
N ILE A 140 8.25 11.83 -4.60
CA ILE A 140 7.81 13.01 -3.83
C ILE A 140 6.29 13.18 -3.91
N ARG A 141 5.70 13.14 -5.11
CA ARG A 141 4.24 13.29 -5.29
C ARG A 141 3.45 12.17 -4.60
N HIS A 142 3.94 10.94 -4.66
CA HIS A 142 3.30 9.83 -3.94
C HIS A 142 3.35 10.03 -2.42
N MET A 143 4.44 10.62 -1.90
CA MET A 143 4.54 10.98 -0.48
C MET A 143 3.61 12.14 -0.10
N GLU A 144 3.46 13.15 -0.96
CA GLU A 144 2.49 14.23 -0.77
C GLU A 144 1.06 13.69 -0.72
N GLU A 145 0.70 12.84 -1.67
CA GLU A 145 -0.62 12.19 -1.71
C GLU A 145 -0.83 11.28 -0.50
N PHE A 146 0.19 10.50 -0.11
CA PHE A 146 0.15 9.69 1.10
C PHE A 146 -0.16 10.54 2.34
N LEU A 147 0.62 11.60 2.57
CA LEU A 147 0.41 12.47 3.73
C LEU A 147 -0.95 13.16 3.70
N GLN A 148 -1.42 13.58 2.53
CA GLN A 148 -2.76 14.17 2.38
C GLN A 148 -3.86 13.18 2.82
N GLU A 149 -3.76 11.92 2.41
CA GLU A 149 -4.72 10.87 2.80
C GLU A 149 -4.66 10.56 4.30
N ILE A 150 -3.46 10.54 4.91
CA ILE A 150 -3.32 10.35 6.36
C ILE A 150 -3.91 11.53 7.13
N ILE A 151 -3.59 12.77 6.73
CA ILE A 151 -4.16 13.98 7.35
C ILE A 151 -5.68 13.95 7.27
N GLY A 152 -6.26 13.65 6.10
CA GLY A 152 -7.71 13.57 5.95
C GLY A 152 -8.37 12.43 6.73
N TRP A 153 -7.63 11.38 7.08
CA TRP A 153 -8.13 10.32 7.96
C TRP A 153 -8.10 10.75 9.43
N GLU A 154 -7.03 11.44 9.86
CA GLU A 154 -6.89 11.92 11.26
C GLU A 154 -7.80 13.12 11.56
N ASP A 155 -7.98 14.01 10.59
CA ASP A 155 -8.83 15.20 10.64
C ASP A 155 -10.29 14.88 10.28
N TYR A 156 -10.69 13.61 10.37
CA TYR A 156 -12.06 13.20 10.05
C TYR A 156 -13.05 13.84 11.03
N ASP A 157 -13.77 14.83 10.53
CA ASP A 157 -14.85 15.53 11.23
C ASP A 157 -16.21 14.95 10.80
N ASP A 158 -16.96 14.40 11.76
CA ASP A 158 -18.25 13.71 11.54
C ASP A 158 -19.44 14.69 11.37
N ASP A 159 -19.16 16.00 11.32
CA ASP A 159 -20.17 17.07 11.23
C ASP A 159 -20.73 17.29 9.80
N GLU A 160 -20.20 16.62 8.76
CA GLU A 160 -20.80 16.63 7.42
C GLU A 160 -21.73 15.42 7.20
N PRO A 161 -22.98 15.62 6.69
CA PRO A 161 -23.94 14.53 6.51
C PRO A 161 -23.41 13.49 5.50
N ALA A 162 -22.98 12.36 6.03
CA ALA A 162 -22.27 11.31 5.31
C ALA A 162 -23.04 10.78 4.09
N LYS A 163 -22.35 10.73 2.93
CA LYS A 163 -22.64 9.75 1.90
C LYS A 163 -21.68 8.56 2.07
N ILE A 164 -22.20 7.52 2.72
CA ILE A 164 -21.77 6.12 2.67
C ILE A 164 -20.55 5.75 3.54
N GLY A 165 -20.74 4.81 4.49
CA GLY A 165 -19.65 3.92 4.88
C GLY A 165 -19.55 3.36 6.29
N TYR A 166 -20.50 3.55 7.22
CA TYR A 166 -20.47 2.87 8.52
C TYR A 166 -21.58 1.84 8.63
N HIS A 167 -21.26 0.57 8.38
CA HIS A 167 -22.06 -0.54 8.92
C HIS A 167 -21.43 -0.93 10.25
N MET A 168 -21.98 -0.39 11.34
CA MET A 168 -21.65 -0.84 12.69
C MET A 168 -22.20 -2.26 12.87
N SER A 169 -21.42 -3.26 12.47
CA SER A 169 -21.70 -4.66 12.83
C SER A 169 -21.33 -4.86 14.30
N PHE A 170 -22.21 -4.46 15.21
CA PHE A 170 -22.20 -5.00 16.56
C PHE A 170 -22.80 -6.40 16.50
N ASP A 171 -21.95 -7.41 16.29
CA ASP A 171 -22.30 -8.79 16.68
C ASP A 171 -22.22 -8.89 18.20
N ALA A 172 -23.24 -8.32 18.87
CA ALA A 172 -23.56 -8.69 20.23
C ALA A 172 -24.22 -10.06 20.17
N ASP A 173 -23.39 -11.07 20.45
CA ASP A 173 -23.72 -12.46 20.71
C ASP A 173 -25.08 -12.58 21.43
N LYS A 174 -26.13 -12.97 20.69
CA LYS A 174 -27.42 -13.30 21.29
C LYS A 174 -27.35 -14.74 21.79
N PRO A 175 -27.56 -15.03 23.08
CA PRO A 175 -27.71 -16.40 23.53
C PRO A 175 -28.95 -17.01 22.86
N LYS A 176 -28.76 -18.17 22.20
CA LYS A 176 -29.85 -18.96 21.63
C LYS A 176 -30.75 -19.43 22.77
N SER A 177 -32.03 -19.08 22.71
CA SER A 177 -33.11 -19.64 23.53
C SER A 177 -33.44 -21.07 23.10
#